data_AF-A0A2E6G207-F1
#
_entry.id   AF-A0A2E6G207-F1
#
_cell.length_a   1.000
_cell.length_b   1.000
_cell.length_c   1.000
_cell.angle_alpha   90.00
_cell.angle_beta   90.00
_cell.angle_gamma   90.00
#
_symmetry.space_group_name_H-M   'P 1'
#
loop_
_entity.id
_entity.type
_entity.pdbx_description
1 polymer ?
#
loop_
_entity_poly.entity_id
_entity_poly.type
_entity_poly.pdbx_seq_one_letter_code
_entity_poly.pdbx_strand_id
1 'polypeptide(L)'
;MVDASHLGYPIGKRHLTIVATEVLSTTVGTGMSYLLDTTAYEINNGNFRFIPELIHGWEIPFAMDHHIPEGEEWLLFSPHNADTQIFQTGLPGLPDNSFGGAWDGRIYLSSYHAGLWVIDIETLMFEGLQSVNKTDAHASSTVGYHLPHGADGSPLDSSFYDFGWTPFLWAAEYHDGYTYLSCITSGLYIVQLDIDAPYGV
;
A
#
# COMPACT_ATOMS: atom_id res chain seq x y z
N MET A 1 4.81 -5.64 -14.97
CA MET A 1 4.60 -4.56 -15.97
C MET A 1 3.17 -4.63 -16.46
N VAL A 2 2.53 -3.47 -16.66
CA VAL A 2 1.10 -3.36 -17.00
C VAL A 2 0.87 -2.33 -18.12
N ASP A 3 -0.14 -2.52 -18.96
CA ASP A 3 -0.57 -1.50 -19.94
C ASP A 3 -1.70 -0.68 -19.31
N ALA A 4 -1.45 0.61 -19.10
CA ALA A 4 -2.39 1.53 -18.43
C ALA A 4 -3.11 2.47 -19.41
N SER A 5 -3.15 2.13 -20.71
CA SER A 5 -3.77 2.98 -21.72
C SER A 5 -5.27 3.18 -21.53
N HIS A 6 -5.96 2.23 -20.90
CA HIS A 6 -7.38 2.38 -20.52
C HIS A 6 -7.59 3.46 -19.45
N LEU A 7 -6.56 3.79 -18.66
CA LEU A 7 -6.57 4.89 -17.69
C LEU A 7 -6.24 6.26 -18.33
N GLY A 8 -5.82 6.29 -19.59
CA GLY A 8 -5.41 7.51 -20.30
C GLY A 8 -3.89 7.71 -20.42
N TYR A 9 -3.07 6.75 -19.98
CA TYR A 9 -1.63 6.79 -20.23
C TYR A 9 -1.29 6.46 -21.70
N PRO A 10 -0.11 6.87 -22.20
CA PRO A 10 0.39 6.41 -23.49
C PRO A 10 0.41 4.88 -23.61
N ILE A 11 0.04 4.37 -24.80
CA ILE A 11 0.04 2.94 -25.14
C ILE A 11 1.40 2.31 -24.87
N GLY A 12 1.40 1.15 -24.20
CA GLY A 12 2.60 0.39 -23.91
C GLY A 12 2.67 -0.09 -22.47
N LYS A 13 3.48 -1.13 -22.24
CA LYS A 13 3.70 -1.68 -20.90
C LYS A 13 4.59 -0.75 -20.07
N ARG A 14 4.18 -0.54 -18.83
CA ARG A 14 4.88 0.23 -17.81
C ARG A 14 5.48 -0.66 -16.74
N HIS A 15 6.70 -0.35 -16.33
CA HIS A 15 7.32 -0.92 -15.14
C HIS A 15 7.01 0.01 -13.96
N LEU A 16 6.26 -0.50 -12.99
CA LEU A 16 5.86 0.26 -11.81
C LEU A 16 6.77 -0.10 -10.64
N THR A 17 7.16 0.90 -9.87
CA THR A 17 7.94 0.72 -8.65
C THR A 17 7.27 1.48 -7.52
N ILE A 18 7.01 0.80 -6.41
CA ILE A 18 6.66 1.47 -5.16
C ILE A 18 7.93 1.76 -4.35
N VAL A 19 8.00 2.96 -3.78
CA VAL A 19 8.99 3.35 -2.79
C VAL A 19 8.27 3.76 -1.53
N ALA A 20 8.46 3.00 -0.46
CA ALA A 20 8.02 3.33 0.88
C ALA A 20 9.15 4.05 1.62
N THR A 21 8.86 5.20 2.24
CA THR A 21 9.89 5.96 2.97
C THR A 21 9.77 5.73 4.48
N GLU A 22 10.86 5.26 5.07
CA GLU A 22 11.07 5.26 6.52
C GLU A 22 11.64 6.62 6.96
N VAL A 23 10.97 7.29 7.90
CA VAL A 23 11.38 8.61 8.42
C VAL A 23 11.60 8.55 9.92
N LEU A 24 12.85 8.63 10.39
CA LEU A 24 13.19 8.46 11.81
C LEU A 24 12.48 9.41 12.80
N SER A 25 12.05 10.60 12.37
CA SER A 25 11.29 11.56 13.18
C SER A 25 10.71 12.67 12.29
N THR A 26 9.39 12.83 12.26
CA THR A 26 8.71 13.98 11.62
C THR A 26 7.33 14.20 12.25
N THR A 27 6.80 15.41 12.12
CA THR A 27 5.42 15.79 12.52
C THR A 27 4.56 16.14 11.30
N VAL A 28 5.03 15.80 10.11
CA VAL A 28 4.35 16.02 8.83
C VAL A 28 4.77 14.91 7.85
N GLY A 29 3.81 14.32 7.14
CA GLY A 29 4.09 13.39 6.03
C GLY A 29 4.66 12.05 6.49
N THR A 30 4.05 11.45 7.52
CA THR A 30 4.39 10.11 8.01
C THR A 30 3.71 9.04 7.15
N GLY A 31 4.35 7.87 7.01
CA GLY A 31 3.78 6.75 6.25
C GLY A 31 3.70 6.96 4.73
N MET A 32 4.49 7.89 4.19
CA MET A 32 4.50 8.19 2.76
C MET A 32 5.02 7.02 1.91
N SER A 33 4.34 6.77 0.81
CA SER A 33 4.75 5.89 -0.27
C SER A 33 4.61 6.59 -1.62
N TYR A 34 5.38 6.15 -2.60
CA TYR A 34 5.39 6.75 -3.94
C TYR A 34 5.29 5.67 -4.99
N LEU A 35 4.32 5.81 -5.91
CA LEU A 35 4.23 5.00 -7.11
C LEU A 35 4.98 5.71 -8.23
N LEU A 36 5.99 5.04 -8.77
CA LEU A 36 6.85 5.55 -9.84
C LEU A 36 6.67 4.72 -11.10
N ASP A 37 6.65 5.39 -12.26
CA ASP A 37 6.92 4.76 -13.54
C ASP A 37 8.44 4.72 -13.74
N THR A 38 9.01 3.53 -13.82
CA THR A 38 10.45 3.30 -14.03
C THR A 38 10.73 2.63 -15.38
N THR A 39 9.83 2.82 -16.36
CA THR A 39 9.96 2.25 -17.71
C THR A 39 11.08 2.89 -18.51
N ALA A 40 11.21 4.22 -18.42
CA ALA A 40 12.20 4.96 -19.20
C ALA A 40 13.61 4.75 -18.64
N TYR A 41 14.58 4.64 -19.54
CA TYR A 41 16.00 4.58 -19.19
C TYR A 41 16.85 5.24 -20.27
N GLU A 42 18.05 5.65 -19.88
CA GLU A 42 19.08 6.13 -20.80
C GLU A 42 20.40 5.37 -20.60
N ILE A 43 21.23 5.38 -21.65
CA ILE A 43 22.62 4.93 -21.58
C ILE A 43 23.50 6.12 -21.96
N ASN A 44 24.15 6.71 -20.97
CA ASN A 44 25.04 7.86 -21.17
C ASN A 44 26.49 7.43 -20.87
N ASN A 45 27.37 7.49 -21.88
CA ASN A 45 28.75 7.04 -21.79
C ASN A 45 28.90 5.60 -21.25
N GLY A 46 27.99 4.70 -21.64
CA GLY A 46 27.98 3.30 -21.19
C GLY A 46 27.40 3.07 -19.78
N ASN A 47 26.96 4.13 -19.08
CA ASN A 47 26.27 4.04 -17.80
C ASN A 47 24.76 3.97 -18.01
N PHE A 48 24.13 2.87 -17.58
CA PHE A 48 22.69 2.68 -17.62
C PHE A 48 22.01 3.38 -16.43
N ARG A 49 20.97 4.17 -16.69
CA ARG A 49 20.20 4.88 -15.66
C ARG A 49 18.72 4.82 -15.99
N PHE A 50 17.91 4.42 -15.03
CA PHE A 50 16.47 4.65 -15.10
C PHE A 50 16.18 6.14 -15.05
N ILE A 51 15.06 6.53 -15.67
CA ILE A 51 14.49 7.87 -15.60
C ILE A 51 13.10 7.70 -14.94
N PRO A 52 13.05 7.63 -13.60
CA PRO A 52 11.79 7.46 -12.89
C PRO A 52 10.92 8.71 -13.03
N GLU A 53 9.62 8.50 -13.25
CA GLU A 53 8.61 9.54 -13.21
C GLU A 53 7.64 9.25 -12.06
N LEU A 54 7.35 10.27 -11.25
CA LEU A 54 6.35 10.13 -10.18
C LEU A 54 4.96 10.04 -10.82
N ILE A 55 4.25 8.94 -10.55
CA ILE A 55 2.83 8.82 -10.90
C ILE A 55 2.00 9.52 -9.83
N HIS A 56 2.09 9.03 -8.59
CA HIS A 56 1.36 9.61 -7.47
C HIS A 56 2.04 9.25 -6.13
N GLY A 57 1.79 10.06 -5.12
CA GLY A 57 2.14 9.72 -3.73
C GLY A 57 0.98 9.01 -3.04
N TRP A 58 1.23 8.37 -1.92
CA TRP A 58 0.17 7.90 -1.05
C TRP A 58 0.62 8.10 0.39
N GLU A 59 -0.32 8.49 1.23
CA GLU A 59 -0.13 8.58 2.67
C GLU A 59 -1.34 7.96 3.33
N ILE A 60 -1.17 7.47 4.56
CA ILE A 60 -2.27 6.88 5.34
C ILE A 60 -3.41 7.91 5.42
N PRO A 61 -4.61 7.60 4.88
CA PRO A 61 -5.72 8.53 4.92
C PRO A 61 -6.04 8.92 6.36
N PHE A 62 -6.28 10.21 6.59
CA PHE A 62 -6.76 10.66 7.88
C PHE A 62 -8.16 10.10 8.14
N ALA A 63 -8.33 9.32 9.20
CA ALA A 63 -9.63 8.87 9.69
C ALA A 63 -9.86 9.40 11.11
N MET A 64 -11.06 9.92 11.37
CA MET A 64 -11.43 10.43 12.71
C MET A 64 -11.33 9.36 13.81
N ASP A 65 -11.45 8.08 13.44
CA ASP A 65 -11.35 6.93 14.33
C ASP A 65 -9.92 6.37 14.44
N HIS A 66 -8.92 6.98 13.80
CA HIS A 66 -7.52 6.70 14.11
C HIS A 66 -7.20 7.25 15.51
N HIS A 67 -7.35 6.39 16.51
CA HIS A 67 -6.78 6.67 17.81
C HIS A 67 -5.26 6.52 17.73
N ILE A 68 -4.56 7.62 17.46
CA ILE A 68 -3.14 7.76 17.76
C ILE A 68 -3.08 8.12 19.25
N PRO A 69 -2.72 7.18 20.15
CA PRO A 69 -2.61 7.51 21.55
C PRO A 69 -1.61 8.66 21.69
N GLU A 70 -2.01 9.71 22.39
CA GLU A 70 -1.17 10.86 22.77
C GLU A 70 -0.85 11.89 21.67
N GLY A 71 -1.39 11.79 20.46
CA GLY A 71 -1.23 12.81 19.43
C GLY A 71 0.20 12.96 18.91
N GLU A 72 1.09 12.03 19.25
CA GLU A 72 2.41 11.91 18.65
C GLU A 72 2.28 11.14 17.32
N GLU A 73 2.20 11.87 16.19
CA GLU A 73 2.36 11.30 14.83
C GLU A 73 3.67 10.50 14.62
N TRP A 74 4.57 10.53 15.61
CA TRP A 74 5.93 10.03 15.60
C TRP A 74 6.01 8.53 15.34
N LEU A 75 4.91 7.81 15.55
CA LEU A 75 4.84 6.36 15.40
C LEU A 75 4.49 5.93 13.95
N LEU A 76 3.92 6.76 13.08
CA LEU A 76 3.57 6.32 11.71
C LEU A 76 4.77 6.34 10.74
N PHE A 77 5.99 6.14 11.25
CA PHE A 77 7.21 6.54 10.55
C PHE A 77 7.57 5.73 9.31
N SER A 78 7.07 4.50 9.16
CA SER A 78 7.61 3.62 8.14
C SER A 78 6.64 2.53 7.67
N PRO A 79 6.43 2.43 6.35
CA PRO A 79 6.00 1.19 5.73
C PRO A 79 7.18 0.21 5.63
N HIS A 80 7.03 -0.99 6.19
CA HIS A 80 8.12 -1.97 6.34
C HIS A 80 8.18 -3.02 5.26
N ASN A 81 7.02 -3.39 4.74
CA ASN A 81 6.90 -4.31 3.63
C ASN A 81 5.76 -3.83 2.76
N ALA A 82 5.94 -4.03 1.47
CA ALA A 82 4.87 -3.91 0.50
C ALA A 82 4.92 -5.18 -0.32
N ASP A 83 3.82 -5.92 -0.36
CA ASP A 83 3.61 -6.90 -1.40
C ASP A 83 2.67 -6.34 -2.46
N THR A 84 2.76 -6.84 -3.68
CA THR A 84 1.96 -6.34 -4.80
C THR A 84 1.39 -7.49 -5.60
N GLN A 85 0.11 -7.40 -5.93
CA GLN A 85 -0.54 -8.37 -6.79
C GLN A 85 -1.18 -7.67 -7.99
N ILE A 86 -0.94 -8.22 -9.18
CA ILE A 86 -1.66 -7.85 -10.39
C ILE A 86 -2.62 -8.99 -10.73
N PHE A 87 -3.90 -8.67 -10.70
CA PHE A 87 -5.00 -9.56 -11.01
C PHE A 87 -5.33 -9.45 -12.49
N GLN A 88 -5.65 -10.56 -13.13
CA GLN A 88 -6.22 -10.54 -14.47
C GLN A 88 -7.73 -10.37 -14.36
N THR A 89 -8.29 -9.39 -15.08
CA THR A 89 -9.72 -9.12 -15.10
C THR A 89 -10.39 -9.62 -16.38
N GLY A 90 -11.73 -9.60 -16.42
CA GLY A 90 -12.52 -10.03 -17.57
C GLY A 90 -12.56 -11.55 -17.80
N LEU A 91 -12.10 -12.35 -16.84
CA LEU A 91 -12.16 -13.81 -16.89
C LEU A 91 -13.49 -14.35 -16.32
N PRO A 92 -14.06 -15.43 -16.88
CA PRO A 92 -15.29 -16.02 -16.34
C PRO A 92 -15.12 -16.47 -14.88
N GLY A 93 -16.02 -16.01 -14.01
CA GLY A 93 -16.03 -16.41 -12.59
C GLY A 93 -15.15 -15.57 -11.67
N LEU A 94 -14.42 -14.57 -12.20
CA LEU A 94 -13.65 -13.62 -11.41
C LEU A 94 -14.27 -12.22 -11.48
N PRO A 95 -14.21 -11.43 -10.39
CA PRO A 95 -14.67 -10.05 -10.41
C PRO A 95 -13.78 -9.20 -11.32
N ASP A 96 -14.38 -8.20 -11.98
CA ASP A 96 -13.65 -7.16 -12.67
C ASP A 96 -13.82 -5.86 -11.87
N ASN A 97 -12.78 -5.52 -11.11
CA ASN A 97 -12.72 -4.28 -10.34
C ASN A 97 -11.83 -3.24 -11.03
N SER A 98 -11.38 -3.51 -12.27
CA SER A 98 -10.53 -2.58 -13.01
C SER A 98 -11.29 -1.36 -13.52
N PHE A 99 -10.57 -0.31 -13.94
CA PHE A 99 -11.18 0.80 -14.68
C PHE A 99 -11.43 0.47 -16.17
N GLY A 100 -11.96 -0.72 -16.44
CA GLY A 100 -12.23 -1.22 -17.80
C GLY A 100 -10.99 -1.74 -18.52
N GLY A 101 -9.96 -2.13 -17.77
CA GLY A 101 -8.74 -2.77 -18.27
C GLY A 101 -8.85 -4.28 -18.33
N ALA A 102 -7.72 -4.94 -18.60
CA ALA A 102 -7.58 -6.40 -18.51
C ALA A 102 -6.81 -6.85 -17.25
N TRP A 103 -6.51 -5.90 -16.37
CA TRP A 103 -5.83 -6.13 -15.11
C TRP A 103 -6.33 -5.14 -14.07
N ASP A 104 -6.17 -5.53 -12.81
CA ASP A 104 -6.34 -4.68 -11.63
C ASP A 104 -5.14 -4.94 -10.69
N GLY A 105 -4.68 -3.94 -9.95
CA GLY A 105 -3.43 -4.01 -9.19
C GLY A 105 -3.60 -3.51 -7.77
N ARG A 106 -3.04 -4.24 -6.80
CA ARG A 106 -3.12 -3.89 -5.37
C ARG A 106 -1.74 -3.91 -4.73
N ILE A 107 -1.55 -3.02 -3.77
CA ILE A 107 -0.38 -2.95 -2.90
C ILE A 107 -0.84 -3.25 -1.48
N TYR A 108 -0.26 -4.27 -0.87
CA TYR A 108 -0.49 -4.67 0.52
C TYR A 108 0.65 -4.09 1.35
N LEU A 109 0.43 -2.89 1.89
CA LEU A 109 1.43 -2.11 2.59
C LEU A 109 1.31 -2.32 4.10
N SER A 110 2.32 -2.90 4.74
CA SER A 110 2.38 -3.02 6.19
C SER A 110 3.10 -1.82 6.82
N SER A 111 2.46 -1.21 7.82
CA SER A 111 3.06 -0.18 8.67
C SER A 111 3.19 -0.68 10.10
N TYR A 112 4.31 -0.37 10.76
CA TYR A 112 4.52 -0.77 12.15
C TYR A 112 3.41 -0.29 13.07
N HIS A 113 2.94 0.93 12.91
CA HIS A 113 2.02 1.53 13.88
C HIS A 113 0.66 1.87 13.30
N ALA A 114 0.48 1.59 12.01
CA ALA A 114 -0.76 1.85 11.29
C ALA A 114 -1.39 0.58 10.73
N GLY A 115 -0.83 -0.60 10.98
CA GLY A 115 -1.38 -1.84 10.47
C GLY A 115 -1.24 -2.01 8.95
N LEU A 116 -2.12 -2.82 8.36
CA LEU A 116 -2.18 -3.09 6.92
C LEU A 116 -3.01 -2.00 6.23
N TRP A 117 -2.51 -1.54 5.08
CA TRP A 117 -3.21 -0.68 4.14
C TRP A 117 -3.19 -1.32 2.76
N VAL A 118 -4.36 -1.53 2.15
CA VAL A 118 -4.48 -2.07 0.80
C VAL A 118 -4.80 -0.94 -0.16
N ILE A 119 -3.87 -0.71 -1.09
CA ILE A 119 -3.90 0.43 -2.00
C ILE A 119 -4.15 -0.06 -3.42
N ASP A 120 -5.13 0.53 -4.08
CA ASP A 120 -5.51 0.29 -5.46
C ASP A 120 -4.59 1.06 -6.41
N ILE A 121 -3.85 0.32 -7.23
CA ILE A 121 -2.85 0.87 -8.16
C ILE A 121 -3.54 1.66 -9.26
N GLU A 122 -4.64 1.15 -9.82
CA GLU A 122 -5.34 1.82 -10.91
C GLU A 122 -5.92 3.16 -10.46
N THR A 123 -6.48 3.24 -9.26
CA THR A 123 -6.96 4.48 -8.65
C THR A 123 -5.82 5.46 -8.43
N LEU A 124 -4.68 5.05 -7.89
CA LEU A 124 -3.52 5.94 -7.78
C LEU A 124 -3.03 6.45 -9.15
N MET A 125 -3.01 5.58 -10.16
CA MET A 125 -2.60 5.96 -11.52
C MET A 125 -3.61 6.93 -12.15
N PHE A 126 -4.90 6.63 -12.05
CA PHE A 126 -5.97 7.49 -12.57
C PHE A 126 -5.92 8.86 -11.91
N GLU A 127 -5.92 8.91 -10.57
CA GLU A 127 -5.84 10.15 -9.80
C GLU A 127 -4.54 10.93 -10.09
N GLY A 128 -3.43 10.25 -10.37
CA GLY A 128 -2.16 10.89 -10.77
C GLY A 128 -2.19 11.63 -12.11
N LEU A 129 -3.12 11.27 -13.00
CA LEU A 129 -3.39 12.03 -14.23
C LEU A 129 -4.31 13.23 -13.99
N GLN A 130 -5.05 13.22 -12.88
CA GLN A 130 -6.00 14.25 -12.54
C GLN A 130 -5.34 15.27 -11.58
N SER A 131 -5.73 16.54 -11.67
CA SER A 131 -5.26 17.59 -10.73
C SER A 131 -6.15 17.64 -9.47
N VAL A 132 -6.46 16.49 -8.87
CA VAL A 132 -7.40 16.38 -7.74
C VAL A 132 -6.70 16.60 -6.41
N ASN A 133 -7.49 16.79 -5.36
CA ASN A 133 -7.00 16.85 -4.00
C ASN A 133 -6.37 15.51 -3.62
N LYS A 134 -5.11 15.55 -3.16
CA LYS A 134 -4.35 14.35 -2.77
C LYS A 134 -5.02 13.57 -1.65
N THR A 135 -5.64 14.24 -0.69
CA THR A 135 -6.34 13.57 0.42
C THR A 135 -7.49 12.72 -0.09
N ASP A 136 -8.25 13.23 -1.07
CA ASP A 136 -9.35 12.48 -1.68
C ASP A 136 -8.81 11.30 -2.50
N ALA A 137 -7.68 11.49 -3.19
CA ALA A 137 -7.00 10.41 -3.92
C ALA A 137 -6.47 9.32 -2.98
N HIS A 138 -5.87 9.67 -1.84
CA HIS A 138 -5.38 8.72 -0.84
C HIS A 138 -6.54 7.89 -0.26
N ALA A 139 -7.65 8.55 0.07
CA ALA A 139 -8.85 7.88 0.56
C ALA A 139 -9.48 6.97 -0.51
N SER A 140 -9.65 7.46 -1.74
CA SER A 140 -10.28 6.72 -2.83
C SER A 140 -9.47 5.51 -3.27
N SER A 141 -8.13 5.62 -3.24
CA SER A 141 -7.23 4.50 -3.56
C SER A 141 -7.07 3.50 -2.41
N THR A 142 -7.58 3.78 -1.21
CA THR A 142 -7.51 2.83 -0.09
C THR A 142 -8.74 1.93 -0.09
N VAL A 143 -8.57 0.68 -0.51
CA VAL A 143 -9.68 -0.28 -0.66
C VAL A 143 -9.87 -1.20 0.55
N GLY A 144 -8.93 -1.19 1.49
CA GLY A 144 -9.06 -1.91 2.74
C GLY A 144 -7.95 -1.55 3.72
N TYR A 145 -8.19 -1.80 5.00
CA TYR A 145 -7.18 -1.69 6.04
C TYR A 145 -7.44 -2.69 7.16
N HIS A 146 -6.40 -3.03 7.90
CA HIS A 146 -6.53 -3.80 9.13
C HIS A 146 -5.59 -3.21 10.18
N LEU A 147 -6.17 -2.69 11.26
CA LEU A 147 -5.44 -2.30 12.45
C LEU A 147 -5.43 -3.51 13.38
N PRO A 148 -4.29 -4.18 13.58
CA PRO A 148 -4.24 -5.14 14.66
C PRO A 148 -4.44 -4.37 15.97
N HIS A 149 -4.97 -5.05 16.98
CA HIS A 149 -5.04 -4.50 18.33
C HIS A 149 -4.73 -5.59 19.35
N GLY A 150 -4.19 -5.18 20.50
CA GLY A 150 -4.09 -6.03 21.67
C GLY A 150 -5.46 -6.29 22.31
N ALA A 151 -5.47 -6.99 23.43
CA ALA A 151 -6.66 -7.06 24.27
C ALA A 151 -6.94 -5.67 24.88
N ASP A 152 -8.18 -5.21 24.79
CA ASP A 152 -8.59 -3.91 25.34
C ASP A 152 -8.10 -3.72 26.79
N GLY A 153 -7.47 -2.59 27.08
CA GLY A 153 -7.00 -2.28 28.43
C GLY A 153 -5.75 -3.05 28.88
N SER A 154 -5.10 -3.82 27.99
CA SER A 154 -3.83 -4.51 28.28
C SER A 154 -2.71 -4.10 27.30
N PRO A 155 -1.56 -3.58 27.79
CA PRO A 155 -0.36 -3.42 26.98
C PRO A 155 0.14 -4.74 26.40
N LEU A 156 0.82 -4.68 25.26
CA LEU A 156 1.44 -5.87 24.65
C LEU A 156 2.78 -6.19 25.36
N ASP A 157 2.91 -7.42 25.84
CA ASP A 157 4.15 -7.88 26.47
C ASP A 157 5.24 -8.12 25.41
N SER A 158 6.47 -7.67 25.66
CA SER A 158 7.59 -7.76 24.73
C SER A 158 8.92 -7.83 25.45
N SER A 159 9.79 -8.73 24.99
CA SER A 159 11.12 -8.94 25.59
C SER A 159 12.17 -7.93 25.14
N PHE A 160 11.91 -7.11 24.11
CA PHE A 160 12.95 -6.30 23.46
C PHE A 160 12.59 -4.82 23.31
N TYR A 161 11.31 -4.46 23.32
CA TYR A 161 10.85 -3.09 23.09
C TYR A 161 9.60 -2.79 23.93
N ASP A 162 9.48 -1.57 24.43
CA ASP A 162 8.21 -1.06 24.95
C ASP A 162 7.37 -0.57 23.78
N PHE A 163 6.40 -1.40 23.43
CA PHE A 163 5.53 -1.21 22.27
C PHE A 163 4.20 -0.54 22.65
N GLY A 164 3.97 -0.27 23.93
CA GLY A 164 2.73 0.29 24.43
C GLY A 164 1.50 -0.55 24.05
N TRP A 165 0.56 0.09 23.37
CA TRP A 165 -0.78 -0.44 23.08
C TRP A 165 -0.97 -0.88 21.63
N THR A 166 -0.06 -0.49 20.74
CA THR A 166 -0.22 -0.62 19.29
C THR A 166 0.57 -1.84 18.80
N PRO A 167 -0.02 -2.77 18.05
CA PRO A 167 0.72 -3.90 17.48
C PRO A 167 1.56 -3.51 16.28
N PHE A 168 2.67 -4.25 16.09
CA PHE A 168 3.78 -3.93 15.20
C PHE A 168 3.82 -4.83 13.97
N LEU A 169 3.15 -4.44 12.88
CA LEU A 169 3.22 -5.20 11.63
C LEU A 169 4.56 -4.99 10.93
N TRP A 170 5.31 -6.07 10.80
CA TRP A 170 6.60 -6.12 10.11
C TRP A 170 6.44 -6.43 8.61
N ALA A 171 5.50 -7.30 8.27
CA ALA A 171 5.29 -7.72 6.89
C ALA A 171 3.82 -7.95 6.57
N ALA A 172 3.47 -7.67 5.32
CA ALA A 172 2.26 -8.14 4.65
C ALA A 172 2.65 -8.90 3.38
N GLU A 173 2.08 -10.08 3.16
CA GLU A 173 2.28 -10.90 1.96
C GLU A 173 0.92 -11.38 1.46
N TYR A 174 0.64 -11.15 0.19
CA TYR A 174 -0.57 -11.63 -0.46
C TYR A 174 -0.32 -13.01 -1.07
N HIS A 175 -1.25 -13.92 -0.85
CA HIS A 175 -1.25 -15.23 -1.50
C HIS A 175 -2.67 -15.78 -1.60
N ASP A 176 -3.09 -16.15 -2.81
CA ASP A 176 -4.35 -16.85 -3.12
C ASP A 176 -5.56 -16.30 -2.36
N GLY A 177 -5.83 -15.00 -2.51
CA GLY A 177 -6.99 -14.33 -1.92
C GLY A 177 -6.86 -14.01 -0.42
N TYR A 178 -5.72 -14.27 0.20
CA TYR A 178 -5.43 -13.95 1.60
C TYR A 178 -4.23 -13.01 1.71
N THR A 179 -4.20 -12.23 2.78
CA THR A 179 -3.03 -11.45 3.19
C THR A 179 -2.54 -11.95 4.55
N TYR A 180 -1.28 -12.37 4.58
CA TYR A 180 -0.58 -12.85 5.76
C TYR A 180 0.19 -11.69 6.38
N LEU A 181 -0.09 -11.38 7.64
CA LEU A 181 0.52 -10.27 8.36
C LEU A 181 1.38 -10.80 9.50
N SER A 182 2.67 -10.50 9.46
CA SER A 182 3.59 -10.82 10.55
C SER A 182 3.66 -9.65 11.52
N CYS A 183 3.15 -9.85 12.73
CA CYS A 183 3.27 -8.91 13.84
C CYS A 183 4.35 -9.35 14.82
N ILE A 184 5.26 -8.44 15.16
CA ILE A 184 6.36 -8.72 16.10
C ILE A 184 5.82 -9.08 17.49
N THR A 185 4.71 -8.48 17.90
CA THR A 185 4.18 -8.58 19.26
C THR A 185 3.11 -9.65 19.41
N SER A 186 2.24 -9.80 18.42
CA SER A 186 1.04 -10.65 18.51
C SER A 186 1.03 -11.82 17.54
N GLY A 187 2.08 -11.99 16.72
CA GLY A 187 2.24 -13.13 15.83
C GLY A 187 1.55 -12.95 14.46
N LEU A 188 0.98 -14.04 13.93
CA LEU A 188 0.44 -14.07 12.57
C LEU A 188 -1.04 -13.70 12.54
N TYR A 189 -1.40 -12.76 11.68
CA TYR A 189 -2.79 -12.54 11.25
C TYR A 189 -2.97 -13.02 9.82
N ILE A 190 -4.12 -13.60 9.54
CA ILE A 190 -4.54 -13.94 8.18
C ILE A 190 -5.84 -13.18 7.96
N VAL A 191 -5.80 -12.21 7.05
CA VAL A 191 -6.94 -11.39 6.68
C VAL A 191 -7.30 -11.64 5.23
N GLN A 192 -8.54 -11.34 4.87
CA GLN A 192 -9.02 -11.45 3.50
C GLN A 192 -9.80 -10.19 3.18
N LEU A 193 -9.44 -9.56 2.06
CA LEU A 193 -10.21 -8.46 1.50
C LEU A 193 -11.37 -9.05 0.68
N ASP A 194 -12.59 -8.54 0.85
CA ASP A 194 -13.79 -9.09 0.20
C ASP A 194 -13.65 -9.16 -1.33
N ILE A 195 -13.02 -8.16 -1.95
CA ILE A 195 -12.78 -8.12 -3.39
C ILE A 195 -11.68 -9.09 -3.85
N ASP A 196 -10.85 -9.58 -2.92
CA ASP A 196 -9.81 -10.57 -3.17
C ASP A 196 -10.28 -12.02 -2.94
N ALA A 197 -11.38 -12.20 -2.21
CA ALA A 197 -11.89 -13.53 -1.84
C ALA A 197 -12.12 -14.48 -3.04
N PRO A 198 -12.61 -14.01 -4.21
CA PRO A 198 -12.76 -14.88 -5.38
C PRO A 198 -11.46 -15.46 -5.95
N TYR A 199 -10.29 -14.91 -5.58
CA TYR A 199 -8.99 -15.38 -6.06
C TYR A 199 -8.38 -16.48 -5.18
N GLY A 200 -9.02 -16.86 -4.08
CA GLY A 200 -8.56 -17.90 -3.15
C GLY A 200 -9.27 -19.24 -3.24
N VAL A 201 -9.90 -19.53 -4.38
CA VAL A 201 -10.74 -20.73 -4.60
C VAL A 201 -10.13 -21.68 -5.62
#